data_AF-A0ABD3UY15-F1
#
_entry.id   AF-A0ABD3UY15-F1
#
_cell.length_a   1.000
_cell.length_b   1.000
_cell.length_c   1.000
_cell.angle_alpha   90.00
_cell.angle_beta   90.00
_cell.angle_gamma   90.00
#
_symmetry.space_group_name_H-M   'P 1'
#
loop_
_entity.id
_entity.type
_entity.pdbx_description
1 polymer ?
#
loop_
_entity_poly.entity_id
_entity_poly.type
_entity_poly.pdbx_seq_one_letter_code
_entity_poly.pdbx_strand_id
1 'polypeptide(L)'
;MKKFAGDLDDMIQWVNELRTELKNDVPFGALPDTAKEQFEGFQRRHQEFLAREETTKALLEKGGELIGACAPENVTQIADKVRKLQERWNDTKERTQKRKNKMDEHLHNIEEFHGTLKSFTDWLNNAEVTMRGFKYPSKLVERVVKQMEEHNVLKAETEVQAEKMYALDRTGTFLKYFGRKHDTIYIKNLLVGIRLRWKKLLRRTDERGRLFQYAYREDKRFYDAWKSLCDWLDQSARSMSKFMSPSLASKQDLDEHK
;
A
#
# COMPACT_ATOMS: atom_id res chain seq x y z
N MET A 1 16.45 -45.13 -37.46
CA MET A 1 16.65 -45.31 -36.00
C MET A 1 17.79 -44.48 -35.42
N LYS A 2 19.05 -44.57 -35.88
CA LYS A 2 20.18 -43.82 -35.29
C LYS A 2 19.97 -42.29 -35.20
N LYS A 3 19.50 -41.65 -36.29
CA LYS A 3 19.21 -40.20 -36.29
C LYS A 3 18.17 -39.81 -35.25
N PHE A 4 17.03 -40.51 -35.22
CA PHE A 4 15.96 -40.28 -34.24
C PHE A 4 16.43 -40.46 -32.80
N ALA A 5 17.22 -41.50 -32.52
CA ALA A 5 17.79 -41.72 -31.19
C ALA A 5 18.72 -40.58 -30.76
N GLY A 6 19.50 -40.02 -31.69
CA GLY A 6 20.33 -38.82 -31.46
C GLY A 6 19.48 -37.58 -31.16
N ASP A 7 18.51 -37.27 -32.01
CA ASP A 7 17.59 -36.11 -31.81
C ASP A 7 16.88 -36.18 -30.44
N LEU A 8 16.55 -37.39 -30.00
CA LEU A 8 15.87 -37.64 -28.73
C LEU A 8 16.81 -37.56 -27.53
N ASP A 9 18.06 -38.02 -27.64
CA ASP A 9 19.09 -37.82 -26.63
C ASP A 9 19.43 -36.34 -26.44
N ASP A 10 19.55 -35.60 -27.55
CA ASP A 10 19.82 -34.15 -27.53
C ASP A 10 18.69 -33.40 -26.82
N MET A 11 17.43 -33.71 -27.12
CA MET A 11 16.28 -33.09 -26.45
C MET A 11 16.23 -33.45 -24.96
N ILE A 12 16.48 -34.72 -24.61
CA ILE A 12 16.53 -35.16 -23.20
C ILE A 12 17.64 -34.42 -22.45
N GLN A 13 18.81 -34.24 -23.06
CA GLN A 13 19.94 -33.54 -22.47
C GLN A 13 19.59 -32.07 -22.23
N TRP A 14 19.06 -31.40 -23.25
CA TRP A 14 18.64 -29.99 -23.15
C TRP A 14 17.58 -29.77 -22.06
N VAL A 15 16.57 -30.65 -21.97
CA VAL A 15 15.56 -30.58 -20.90
C VAL A 15 16.21 -30.75 -19.51
N ASN A 16 17.25 -31.59 -19.37
CA ASN A 16 17.94 -31.75 -18.08
C ASN A 16 18.75 -30.53 -17.68
N GLU A 17 19.37 -29.85 -18.63
CA GLU A 17 20.11 -28.61 -18.39
C GLU A 17 19.16 -27.56 -17.83
N LEU A 18 18.02 -27.33 -18.49
CA LEU A 18 16.99 -26.42 -17.99
C LEU A 18 16.46 -26.85 -16.61
N ARG A 19 16.22 -28.15 -16.38
CA ARG A 19 15.80 -28.65 -15.05
C ARG A 19 16.84 -28.42 -13.97
N THR A 20 18.13 -28.48 -14.32
CA THR A 20 19.24 -28.24 -13.39
C THR A 20 19.34 -26.75 -13.07
N GLU A 21 19.20 -25.89 -14.08
CA GLU A 21 19.06 -24.44 -13.88
C GLU A 21 17.92 -24.15 -12.90
N LEU A 22 16.69 -24.62 -13.21
CA LEU A 22 15.48 -24.43 -12.38
C LEU A 22 15.63 -24.88 -10.92
N LYS A 23 16.50 -25.85 -10.65
CA LYS A 23 16.79 -26.34 -9.29
C LYS A 23 17.76 -25.43 -8.54
N ASN A 24 18.71 -24.83 -9.24
CA ASN A 24 19.78 -24.02 -8.67
C ASN A 24 19.38 -22.56 -8.51
N ASP A 25 18.11 -22.23 -8.74
CA ASP A 25 17.68 -20.87 -8.86
C ASP A 25 17.71 -20.08 -7.55
N VAL A 26 18.29 -18.89 -7.67
CA VAL A 26 18.48 -17.96 -6.57
C VAL A 26 17.11 -17.37 -6.18
N PRO A 27 16.85 -17.09 -4.89
CA PRO A 27 15.65 -16.36 -4.47
C PRO A 27 15.49 -15.05 -5.25
N PHE A 28 14.27 -14.55 -5.36
CA PHE A 28 14.00 -13.33 -6.11
C PHE A 28 14.59 -12.10 -5.41
N GLY A 29 15.17 -11.17 -6.17
CA GLY A 29 15.57 -9.86 -5.64
C GLY A 29 14.36 -9.09 -5.11
N ALA A 30 14.53 -8.21 -4.12
CA ALA A 30 13.43 -7.36 -3.62
C ALA A 30 13.53 -5.88 -4.07
N LEU A 31 14.51 -5.58 -4.92
CA LEU A 31 14.66 -4.27 -5.56
C LEU A 31 14.15 -4.34 -7.01
N PRO A 32 13.47 -3.28 -7.51
CA PRO A 32 12.86 -3.28 -8.84
C PRO A 32 13.82 -3.70 -9.95
N ASP A 33 15.01 -3.09 -10.00
CA ASP A 33 15.98 -3.36 -11.08
C ASP A 33 16.48 -4.80 -11.05
N THR A 34 16.88 -5.28 -9.86
CA THR A 34 17.39 -6.65 -9.70
C THR A 34 16.34 -7.73 -9.98
N ALA A 35 15.07 -7.45 -9.66
CA ALA A 35 13.98 -8.38 -9.90
C ALA A 35 13.59 -8.38 -11.39
N LYS A 36 13.62 -7.21 -12.04
CA LYS A 36 13.37 -7.08 -13.47
C LYS A 36 14.40 -7.81 -14.31
N GLU A 37 15.69 -7.66 -14.01
CA GLU A 37 16.76 -8.40 -14.70
C GLU A 37 16.60 -9.92 -14.56
N GLN A 38 16.25 -10.40 -13.35
CA GLN A 38 15.99 -11.82 -13.10
C GLN A 38 14.77 -12.33 -13.87
N PHE A 39 13.72 -11.51 -13.96
CA PHE A 39 12.52 -11.83 -14.74
C PHE A 39 12.82 -11.91 -16.22
N GLU A 40 13.50 -10.92 -16.81
CA GLU A 40 13.85 -10.91 -18.22
C GLU A 40 14.76 -12.10 -18.60
N GLY A 41 15.70 -12.46 -17.71
CA GLY A 41 16.52 -13.67 -17.86
C GLY A 41 15.68 -14.95 -17.86
N PHE A 42 14.80 -15.12 -16.88
CA PHE A 42 13.92 -16.28 -16.80
C PHE A 42 12.91 -16.35 -17.96
N GLN A 43 12.35 -15.21 -18.36
CA GLN A 43 11.35 -15.12 -19.42
C GLN A 43 11.92 -15.55 -20.77
N ARG A 44 13.18 -15.18 -21.07
CA ARG A 44 13.89 -15.70 -22.25
C ARG A 44 14.00 -17.21 -22.23
N ARG A 45 14.47 -17.81 -21.12
CA ARG A 45 14.59 -19.27 -20.98
C ARG A 45 13.24 -19.98 -21.08
N HIS A 46 12.19 -19.39 -20.51
CA HIS A 46 10.84 -19.92 -20.60
C HIS A 46 10.28 -19.86 -22.03
N GLN A 47 10.53 -18.78 -22.77
CA GLN A 47 10.16 -18.67 -24.19
C GLN A 47 10.93 -19.67 -25.05
N GLU A 48 12.23 -19.85 -24.82
CA GLU A 48 13.04 -20.87 -25.47
C GLU A 48 12.53 -22.30 -25.23
N PHE A 49 11.95 -22.55 -24.05
CA PHE A 49 11.28 -23.80 -23.73
C PHE A 49 9.98 -23.97 -24.49
N LEU A 50 9.10 -22.97 -24.49
CA LEU A 50 7.84 -23.03 -25.22
C LEU A 50 8.06 -23.16 -26.74
N ALA A 51 9.09 -22.52 -27.29
CA ALA A 51 9.43 -22.63 -28.71
C ALA A 51 9.79 -24.07 -29.15
N ARG A 52 10.21 -24.93 -28.23
CA ARG A 52 10.53 -26.35 -28.48
C ARG A 52 9.33 -27.29 -28.31
N GLU A 53 8.15 -26.77 -27.98
CA GLU A 53 6.96 -27.59 -27.71
C GLU A 53 6.54 -28.42 -28.93
N GLU A 54 6.42 -27.81 -30.10
CA GLU A 54 6.03 -28.51 -31.32
C GLU A 54 7.10 -29.52 -31.77
N THR A 55 8.39 -29.18 -31.64
CA THR A 55 9.48 -30.13 -31.93
C THR A 55 9.45 -31.33 -30.99
N THR A 56 9.15 -31.12 -29.71
CA THR A 56 9.06 -32.20 -28.72
C THR A 56 7.84 -33.09 -29.01
N LYS A 57 6.68 -32.50 -29.31
CA LYS A 57 5.48 -33.27 -29.72
C LYS A 57 5.78 -34.15 -30.93
N ALA A 58 6.39 -33.59 -31.97
CA ALA A 58 6.75 -34.34 -33.18
C ALA A 58 7.73 -35.49 -32.87
N LEU A 59 8.71 -35.30 -31.97
CA LEU A 59 9.61 -36.36 -31.53
C LEU A 59 8.88 -37.48 -30.77
N LEU A 60 7.91 -37.13 -29.95
CA LEU A 60 7.10 -38.08 -29.17
C LEU A 60 6.17 -38.89 -30.08
N GLU A 61 5.49 -38.24 -31.02
CA GLU A 61 4.61 -38.88 -32.02
C GLU A 61 5.40 -39.88 -32.88
N LYS A 62 6.51 -39.43 -33.46
CA LYS A 62 7.41 -40.28 -34.25
C LYS A 62 7.99 -41.44 -33.42
N GLY A 63 8.24 -41.20 -32.13
CA GLY A 63 8.64 -42.25 -31.18
C GLY A 63 7.56 -43.33 -31.04
N GLY A 64 6.30 -42.92 -30.87
CA GLY A 64 5.15 -43.82 -30.80
C GLY A 64 4.97 -44.65 -32.07
N GLU A 65 5.09 -44.04 -33.26
CA GLU A 65 5.02 -44.73 -34.55
C GLU A 65 6.11 -45.81 -34.68
N LEU A 66 7.36 -45.47 -34.33
CA LEU A 66 8.49 -46.41 -34.40
C LEU A 66 8.34 -47.59 -33.43
N ILE A 67 7.77 -47.34 -32.24
CA ILE A 67 7.48 -48.37 -31.24
C ILE A 67 6.41 -49.34 -31.77
N GLY A 68 5.37 -48.82 -32.43
CA GLY A 68 4.30 -49.64 -33.01
C GLY A 68 4.70 -50.44 -34.26
N ALA A 69 5.70 -49.97 -35.00
CA ALA A 69 6.11 -50.57 -36.28
C ALA A 69 7.25 -51.61 -36.20
N CYS A 70 7.89 -51.79 -35.05
CA CYS A 70 9.10 -52.63 -34.91
C CYS A 70 8.90 -53.85 -33.99
N ALA A 71 9.68 -54.92 -34.20
CA ALA A 71 9.66 -56.12 -33.36
C ALA A 71 10.13 -55.83 -31.90
N PRO A 72 9.55 -56.47 -30.87
CA PRO A 72 9.71 -56.08 -29.46
C PRO A 72 11.17 -55.99 -28.95
N GLU A 73 12.04 -56.83 -29.49
CA GLU A 73 13.44 -57.00 -29.09
C GLU A 73 14.32 -55.77 -29.38
N ASN A 74 13.93 -54.92 -30.35
CA ASN A 74 14.68 -53.73 -30.77
C ASN A 74 14.09 -52.41 -30.24
N VAL A 75 12.97 -52.46 -29.50
CA VAL A 75 12.11 -51.29 -29.22
C VAL A 75 12.21 -50.79 -27.78
N THR A 76 12.63 -51.64 -26.84
CA THR A 76 12.69 -51.33 -25.39
C THR A 76 13.47 -50.07 -25.06
N GLN A 77 14.68 -49.90 -25.62
CA GLN A 77 15.49 -48.71 -25.36
C GLN A 77 14.87 -47.42 -25.90
N ILE A 78 14.26 -47.46 -27.08
CA ILE A 78 13.61 -46.28 -27.68
C ILE A 78 12.35 -45.93 -26.89
N ALA A 79 11.55 -46.93 -26.51
CA ALA A 79 10.37 -46.75 -25.68
C ALA A 79 10.70 -46.08 -24.33
N ASP A 80 11.76 -46.55 -23.66
CA ASP A 80 12.23 -45.95 -22.41
C ASP A 80 12.65 -44.50 -22.58
N LYS A 81 13.38 -44.18 -23.66
CA LYS A 81 13.79 -42.80 -23.90
C LYS A 81 12.61 -41.89 -24.24
N VAL A 82 11.66 -42.34 -25.07
CA VAL A 82 10.43 -41.59 -25.40
C VAL A 82 9.62 -41.30 -24.14
N ARG A 83 9.40 -42.32 -23.29
CA ARG A 83 8.73 -42.17 -21.99
C ARG A 83 9.47 -41.16 -21.10
N LYS A 84 10.79 -41.28 -20.99
CA LYS A 84 11.64 -40.38 -20.22
C LYS A 84 11.58 -38.94 -20.73
N LEU A 85 11.56 -38.72 -22.05
CA LEU A 85 11.37 -37.40 -22.62
C LEU A 85 10.00 -36.82 -22.25
N GLN A 86 8.92 -37.60 -22.42
CA GLN A 86 7.56 -37.19 -22.08
C GLN A 86 7.43 -36.77 -20.60
N GLU A 87 7.91 -37.62 -19.69
CA GLU A 87 7.87 -37.36 -18.25
C GLU A 87 8.64 -36.08 -17.89
N ARG A 88 9.87 -35.95 -18.42
CA ARG A 88 10.74 -34.80 -18.13
C ARG A 88 10.21 -33.51 -18.73
N TRP A 89 9.66 -33.57 -19.94
CA TRP A 89 9.06 -32.43 -20.61
C TRP A 89 7.88 -31.89 -19.80
N ASN A 90 6.95 -32.77 -19.40
CA ASN A 90 5.76 -32.38 -18.64
C ASN A 90 6.11 -31.79 -17.27
N ASP A 91 7.01 -32.44 -16.52
CA ASP A 91 7.52 -31.92 -15.24
C ASP A 91 8.20 -30.54 -15.41
N THR A 92 8.97 -30.35 -16.47
CA THR A 92 9.63 -29.06 -16.75
C THR A 92 8.63 -27.99 -17.16
N LYS A 93 7.62 -28.33 -17.96
CA LYS A 93 6.53 -27.42 -18.34
C LYS A 93 5.77 -26.93 -17.10
N GLU A 94 5.42 -27.84 -16.20
CA GLU A 94 4.75 -27.48 -14.95
C GLU A 94 5.62 -26.60 -14.05
N ARG A 95 6.90 -26.94 -13.87
CA ARG A 95 7.83 -26.16 -13.04
C ARG A 95 8.10 -24.77 -13.58
N THR A 96 8.33 -24.64 -14.89
CA THR A 96 8.56 -23.34 -15.53
C THR A 96 7.31 -22.47 -15.43
N GLN A 97 6.12 -23.03 -15.66
CA GLN A 97 4.86 -22.28 -15.50
C GLN A 97 4.62 -21.85 -14.04
N LYS A 98 4.81 -22.74 -13.06
CA LYS A 98 4.70 -22.40 -11.64
C LYS A 98 5.66 -21.29 -11.25
N ARG A 99 6.88 -21.35 -11.77
CA ARG A 99 7.90 -20.33 -11.49
C ARG A 99 7.57 -19.00 -12.13
N LYS A 100 7.07 -18.99 -13.37
CA LYS A 100 6.58 -17.78 -14.03
C LYS A 100 5.53 -17.08 -13.16
N ASN A 101 4.50 -17.82 -12.74
CA ASN A 101 3.43 -17.26 -11.91
C ASN A 101 3.95 -16.66 -10.60
N LYS A 102 4.90 -17.35 -9.93
CA LYS A 102 5.53 -16.83 -8.70
C LYS A 102 6.36 -15.58 -8.94
N MET A 103 7.06 -15.51 -10.07
CA MET A 103 7.88 -14.36 -10.44
C MET A 103 7.00 -13.16 -10.79
N ASP A 104 5.90 -13.38 -11.50
CA ASP A 104 4.89 -12.34 -11.79
C ASP A 104 4.28 -11.78 -10.50
N GLU A 105 3.88 -12.64 -9.57
CA GLU A 105 3.39 -12.23 -8.24
C GLU A 105 4.44 -11.44 -7.46
N HIS A 106 5.70 -11.89 -7.50
CA HIS A 106 6.79 -11.24 -6.78
C HIS A 106 7.09 -9.85 -7.35
N LEU A 107 7.14 -9.69 -8.68
CA LEU A 107 7.29 -8.39 -9.32
C LEU A 107 6.15 -7.44 -8.98
N HIS A 108 4.91 -7.92 -9.04
CA HIS A 108 3.75 -7.11 -8.68
C HIS A 108 3.86 -6.56 -7.24
N ASN A 109 4.27 -7.40 -6.28
CA ASN A 109 4.47 -6.98 -4.89
C ASN A 109 5.63 -5.98 -4.74
N ILE A 110 6.70 -6.10 -5.52
CA ILE A 110 7.81 -5.13 -5.54
C ILE A 110 7.31 -3.77 -6.05
N GLU A 111 6.64 -3.76 -7.20
CA GLU A 111 6.11 -2.54 -7.81
C GLU A 111 5.12 -1.84 -6.88
N GLU A 112 4.18 -2.60 -6.30
CA GLU A 112 3.21 -2.09 -5.34
C GLU A 112 3.91 -1.55 -4.09
N PHE A 113 4.88 -2.27 -3.51
CA PHE A 113 5.61 -1.84 -2.32
C PHE A 113 6.36 -0.53 -2.57
N HIS A 114 7.23 -0.48 -3.60
CA HIS A 114 8.07 0.69 -3.84
C HIS A 114 7.26 1.89 -4.35
N GLY A 115 6.21 1.65 -5.15
CA GLY A 115 5.28 2.69 -5.60
C GLY A 115 4.50 3.30 -4.44
N THR A 116 3.90 2.45 -3.60
CA THR A 116 3.18 2.89 -2.39
C THR A 116 4.14 3.59 -1.42
N LEU A 117 5.37 3.06 -1.26
CA LEU A 117 6.36 3.61 -0.33
C LEU A 117 6.74 5.03 -0.73
N LYS A 118 7.00 5.25 -2.02
CA LYS A 118 7.30 6.58 -2.57
C LYS A 118 6.14 7.54 -2.32
N SER A 119 4.94 7.20 -2.77
CA SER A 119 3.74 8.05 -2.60
C SER A 119 3.46 8.38 -1.13
N PHE A 120 3.55 7.39 -0.24
CA PHE A 120 3.29 7.56 1.18
C PHE A 120 4.40 8.36 1.87
N THR A 121 5.67 8.19 1.46
CA THR A 121 6.79 8.99 1.97
C THR A 121 6.66 10.45 1.57
N ASP A 122 6.30 10.73 0.32
CA ASP A 122 6.08 12.09 -0.17
C ASP A 122 4.95 12.79 0.60
N TRP A 123 3.83 12.07 0.80
CA TRP A 123 2.73 12.58 1.63
C TRP A 123 3.16 12.79 3.08
N LEU A 124 3.87 11.83 3.69
CA LEU A 124 4.37 11.97 5.07
C LEU A 124 5.29 13.18 5.23
N ASN A 125 6.18 13.43 4.26
CA ASN A 125 7.05 14.61 4.28
C ASN A 125 6.23 15.90 4.34
N ASN A 126 5.21 16.01 3.48
CA ASN A 126 4.32 17.18 3.41
C ASN A 126 3.50 17.32 4.70
N ALA A 127 2.88 16.25 5.18
CA ALA A 127 2.10 16.24 6.41
C ALA A 127 2.96 16.63 7.63
N GLU A 128 4.20 16.15 7.70
CA GLU A 128 5.15 16.52 8.75
C GLU A 128 5.58 18.00 8.68
N VAL A 129 5.73 18.57 7.47
CA VAL A 129 5.97 20.01 7.27
C VAL A 129 4.77 20.82 7.74
N THR A 130 3.57 20.47 7.30
CA THR A 130 2.31 21.11 7.72
C THR A 130 2.17 21.09 9.24
N MET A 131 2.44 19.94 9.87
CA MET A 131 2.42 19.79 11.33
C MET A 131 3.49 20.59 12.07
N ARG A 132 4.61 20.95 11.42
CA ARG A 132 5.60 21.87 12.00
C ARG A 132 5.19 23.34 11.85
N GLY A 133 4.51 23.69 10.76
CA GLY A 133 4.04 25.06 10.51
C GLY A 133 2.86 25.49 11.39
N PHE A 134 2.13 24.53 11.95
CA PHE A 134 0.99 24.80 12.79
C PHE A 134 1.34 25.49 14.12
N LYS A 135 0.61 26.57 14.41
CA LYS A 135 0.74 27.36 15.65
C LYS A 135 -0.15 26.81 16.77
N TYR A 136 0.10 27.27 18.00
CA TYR A 136 -0.79 27.07 19.14
C TYR A 136 -2.20 27.62 18.87
N PRO A 137 -3.23 27.10 19.57
CA PRO A 137 -4.58 27.64 19.47
C PRO A 137 -4.61 29.14 19.77
N SER A 138 -5.36 29.88 18.95
CA SER A 138 -5.66 31.29 19.21
C SER A 138 -6.49 31.45 20.49
N LYS A 139 -6.60 32.70 20.98
CA LYS A 139 -7.52 33.10 22.06
C LYS A 139 -8.80 33.76 21.52
N LEU A 140 -8.90 33.89 20.20
CA LEU A 140 -10.06 34.43 19.51
C LEU A 140 -10.86 33.26 18.95
N VAL A 141 -12.12 33.11 19.40
CA VAL A 141 -13.00 31.98 19.05
C VAL A 141 -13.05 31.75 17.54
N GLU A 142 -13.25 32.80 16.74
CA GLU A 142 -13.31 32.72 15.27
C GLU A 142 -12.04 32.14 14.66
N ARG A 143 -10.87 32.52 15.18
CA ARG A 143 -9.58 32.01 14.71
C ARG A 143 -9.35 30.56 15.12
N VAL A 144 -9.79 30.18 16.32
CA VAL A 144 -9.74 28.77 16.78
C VAL A 144 -10.58 27.88 15.87
N VAL A 145 -11.79 28.31 15.50
CA VAL A 145 -12.66 27.56 14.56
C VAL A 145 -11.95 27.33 13.23
N LYS A 146 -11.36 28.36 12.64
CA LYS A 146 -10.59 28.22 11.39
C LYS A 146 -9.40 27.26 11.54
N GLN A 147 -8.65 27.35 12.65
CA GLN A 147 -7.54 26.44 12.91
C GLN A 147 -8.00 24.98 13.10
N MET A 148 -9.21 24.77 13.62
CA MET A 148 -9.82 23.44 13.74
C MET A 148 -10.21 22.87 12.37
N GLU A 149 -10.74 23.69 11.46
CA GLU A 149 -11.04 23.27 10.09
C GLU A 149 -9.77 22.81 9.36
N GLU A 150 -8.70 23.61 9.41
CA GLU A 150 -7.39 23.23 8.84
C GLU A 150 -6.84 21.93 9.45
N HIS A 151 -7.01 21.74 10.76
CA HIS A 151 -6.61 20.51 11.43
C HIS A 151 -7.45 19.29 10.99
N ASN A 152 -8.76 19.47 10.82
CA ASN A 152 -9.66 18.40 10.42
C ASN A 152 -9.37 17.90 9.00
N VAL A 153 -8.91 18.77 8.10
CA VAL A 153 -8.42 18.37 6.76
C VAL A 153 -7.27 17.38 6.90
N LEU A 154 -6.22 17.73 7.65
CA LEU A 154 -5.09 16.83 7.87
C LEU A 154 -5.50 15.53 8.58
N LYS A 155 -6.44 15.60 9.53
CA LYS A 155 -6.96 14.42 10.21
C LYS A 155 -7.66 13.48 9.23
N ALA A 156 -8.55 13.99 8.38
CA ALA A 156 -9.22 13.19 7.35
C ALA A 156 -8.22 12.59 6.35
N GLU A 157 -7.19 13.33 5.96
CA GLU A 157 -6.12 12.78 5.13
C GLU A 157 -5.42 11.59 5.80
N THR A 158 -5.16 11.65 7.11
CA THR A 158 -4.54 10.53 7.82
C THR A 158 -5.42 9.27 7.78
N GLU A 159 -6.74 9.42 7.82
CA GLU A 159 -7.67 8.28 7.71
C GLU A 159 -7.58 7.63 6.32
N VAL A 160 -7.52 8.43 5.25
CA VAL A 160 -7.34 7.94 3.87
C VAL A 160 -5.99 7.24 3.68
N GLN A 161 -4.91 7.77 4.27
CA GLN A 161 -3.57 7.22 4.08
C GLN A 161 -3.31 5.96 4.92
N ALA A 162 -4.20 5.61 5.86
CA ALA A 162 -4.09 4.39 6.66
C ALA A 162 -4.08 3.12 5.78
N GLU A 163 -4.85 3.12 4.69
CA GLU A 163 -4.87 2.01 3.73
C GLU A 163 -3.50 1.79 3.06
N LYS A 164 -2.79 2.87 2.72
CA LYS A 164 -1.42 2.78 2.17
C LYS A 164 -0.43 2.21 3.17
N MET A 165 -0.54 2.57 4.45
CA MET A 165 0.28 1.96 5.50
C MET A 165 -0.01 0.45 5.62
N TYR A 166 -1.28 0.04 5.53
CA TYR A 166 -1.65 -1.38 5.51
C TYR A 166 -1.10 -2.10 4.27
N ALA A 167 -1.21 -1.50 3.09
CA ALA A 167 -0.65 -2.04 1.84
C ALA A 167 0.87 -2.21 1.91
N LEU A 168 1.59 -1.24 2.50
CA LEU A 168 3.03 -1.35 2.77
C LEU A 168 3.37 -2.51 3.72
N ASP A 169 2.58 -2.68 4.78
CA ASP A 169 2.78 -3.78 5.72
C ASP A 169 2.55 -5.14 5.06
N ARG A 170 1.52 -5.26 4.22
CA ARG A 170 1.21 -6.47 3.46
C ARG A 170 2.31 -6.83 2.47
N THR A 171 2.59 -5.93 1.54
CA THR A 171 3.57 -6.15 0.46
C THR A 171 4.99 -6.28 1.02
N GLY A 172 5.36 -5.46 2.01
CA GLY A 172 6.66 -5.59 2.65
C GLY A 172 6.81 -6.87 3.48
N THR A 173 5.72 -7.43 4.03
CA THR A 173 5.76 -8.75 4.67
C THR A 173 5.97 -9.85 3.64
N PHE A 174 5.28 -9.79 2.50
CA PHE A 174 5.50 -10.70 1.38
C PHE A 174 6.98 -10.69 0.94
N LEU A 175 7.54 -9.51 0.65
CA LEU A 175 8.94 -9.37 0.22
C LEU A 175 9.94 -9.87 1.26
N LYS A 176 9.61 -9.76 2.56
CA LYS A 176 10.45 -10.30 3.61
C LYS A 176 10.50 -11.83 3.63
N TYR A 177 9.40 -12.51 3.31
CA TYR A 177 9.33 -13.97 3.32
C TYR A 177 9.87 -14.61 2.04
N PHE A 178 9.68 -13.96 0.89
CA PHE A 178 10.02 -14.53 -0.42
C PHE A 178 11.26 -13.91 -1.09
N GLY A 179 11.79 -12.81 -0.55
CA GLY A 179 13.00 -12.14 -1.05
C GLY A 179 14.32 -12.73 -0.51
N ARG A 180 15.43 -12.28 -1.11
CA ARG A 180 16.80 -12.59 -0.63
C ARG A 180 17.06 -11.99 0.75
N LYS A 181 17.86 -12.69 1.58
CA LYS A 181 18.17 -12.31 2.98
C LYS A 181 18.64 -10.85 3.15
N HIS A 182 19.53 -10.37 2.28
CA HIS A 182 20.04 -9.00 2.36
C HIS A 182 18.92 -7.97 2.12
N ASP A 183 18.10 -8.19 1.09
CA ASP A 183 17.01 -7.30 0.74
C ASP A 183 15.91 -7.30 1.81
N THR A 184 15.66 -8.44 2.45
CA THR A 184 14.74 -8.57 3.59
C THR A 184 15.10 -7.62 4.74
N ILE A 185 16.40 -7.43 5.02
CA ILE A 185 16.87 -6.51 6.08
C ILE A 185 16.57 -5.07 5.69
N TYR A 186 16.87 -4.72 4.44
CA TYR A 186 16.60 -3.39 3.90
C TYR A 186 15.11 -3.04 3.98
N ILE A 187 14.24 -3.91 3.46
CA ILE A 187 12.77 -3.74 3.50
C ILE A 187 12.27 -3.63 4.94
N LYS A 188 12.80 -4.43 5.87
CA LYS A 188 12.46 -4.35 7.29
C LYS A 188 12.80 -2.98 7.87
N ASN A 189 13.98 -2.44 7.58
CA ASN A 189 14.42 -1.15 8.12
C ASN A 189 13.56 -0.01 7.57
N LEU A 190 13.25 -0.02 6.26
CA LEU A 190 12.32 0.94 5.65
C LEU A 190 10.96 0.93 6.34
N LEU A 191 10.37 -0.26 6.52
CA LEU A 191 9.08 -0.42 7.19
C LEU A 191 9.10 0.07 8.64
N VAL A 192 10.18 -0.21 9.39
CA VAL A 192 10.32 0.30 10.76
C VAL A 192 10.36 1.83 10.77
N GLY A 193 11.16 2.43 9.88
CA GLY A 193 11.27 3.88 9.77
C GLY A 193 9.94 4.55 9.43
N ILE A 194 9.24 4.04 8.42
CA ILE A 194 7.97 4.63 7.97
C ILE A 194 6.87 4.48 9.02
N ARG A 195 6.78 3.33 9.69
CA ARG A 195 5.83 3.10 10.79
C ARG A 195 6.07 4.05 11.96
N LEU A 196 7.34 4.30 12.31
CA LEU A 196 7.67 5.21 13.40
C LEU A 196 7.23 6.64 13.09
N ARG A 197 7.53 7.11 11.88
CA ARG A 197 7.10 8.44 11.40
C ARG A 197 5.59 8.56 11.37
N TRP A 198 4.91 7.56 10.81
CA TRP A 198 3.46 7.48 10.76
C TRP A 198 2.82 7.56 12.15
N LYS A 199 3.26 6.71 13.09
CA LYS A 199 2.77 6.72 14.48
C LYS A 199 3.01 8.06 15.17
N LYS A 200 4.17 8.67 14.94
CA LYS A 200 4.49 10.00 15.48
C LYS A 200 3.55 11.07 14.92
N LEU A 201 3.27 11.05 13.63
CA LEU A 201 2.33 11.97 12.99
C LEU A 201 0.93 11.81 13.58
N LEU A 202 0.40 10.58 13.63
CA LEU A 202 -0.90 10.29 14.23
C LEU A 202 -1.02 10.80 15.67
N ARG A 203 0.00 10.54 16.50
CA ARG A 203 0.03 11.00 17.89
C ARG A 203 -0.06 12.53 17.98
N ARG A 204 0.73 13.25 17.17
CA ARG A 204 0.73 14.72 17.16
C ARG A 204 -0.58 15.29 16.62
N THR A 205 -1.18 14.65 15.63
CA THR A 205 -2.50 15.03 15.10
C THR A 205 -3.55 14.90 16.20
N ASP A 206 -3.60 13.77 16.90
CA ASP A 206 -4.53 13.56 18.01
C ASP A 206 -4.32 14.55 19.18
N GLU A 207 -3.06 14.75 19.62
CA GLU A 207 -2.71 15.73 20.66
C GLU A 207 -3.19 17.13 20.27
N ARG A 208 -3.00 17.54 19.01
CA ARG A 208 -3.46 18.84 18.49
C ARG A 208 -4.99 18.96 18.50
N GLY A 209 -5.71 17.91 18.10
CA GLY A 209 -7.17 17.88 18.13
C GLY A 209 -7.71 18.08 19.54
N ARG A 210 -7.11 17.41 20.53
CA ARG A 210 -7.46 17.59 21.95
C ARG A 210 -7.19 19.00 22.46
N LEU A 211 -6.06 19.60 22.07
CA LEU A 211 -5.73 20.99 22.43
C LEU A 211 -6.76 21.99 21.87
N PHE A 212 -7.21 21.80 20.63
CA PHE A 212 -8.24 22.67 20.07
C PHE A 212 -9.60 22.51 20.74
N GLN A 213 -10.03 21.27 21.00
CA GLN A 213 -11.28 21.04 21.74
C GLN A 213 -11.24 21.68 23.13
N TYR A 214 -10.09 21.65 23.80
CA TYR A 214 -9.91 22.34 25.06
C TYR A 214 -9.98 23.87 24.89
N ALA A 215 -9.19 24.45 23.99
CA ALA A 215 -9.16 25.90 23.77
C ALA A 215 -10.52 26.47 23.36
N TYR A 216 -11.22 25.80 22.43
CA TYR A 216 -12.54 26.21 21.98
C TYR A 216 -13.57 26.23 23.12
N ARG A 217 -13.54 25.22 24.01
CA ARG A 217 -14.46 25.17 25.17
C ARG A 217 -14.20 26.32 26.14
N GLU A 218 -12.94 26.60 26.45
CA GLU A 218 -12.58 27.69 27.36
C GLU A 218 -12.92 29.06 26.77
N ASP A 219 -12.56 29.31 25.51
CA ASP A 219 -12.81 30.58 24.85
C ASP A 219 -14.33 30.83 24.67
N LYS A 220 -15.10 29.78 24.35
CA LYS A 220 -16.56 29.87 24.26
C LYS A 220 -17.19 30.17 25.62
N ARG A 221 -16.75 29.47 26.69
CA ARG A 221 -17.23 29.73 28.05
C ARG A 221 -16.98 31.17 28.47
N PHE A 222 -15.78 31.69 28.20
CA PHE A 222 -15.45 33.08 28.48
C PHE A 222 -16.34 34.04 27.69
N TYR A 223 -16.51 33.79 26.39
CA TYR A 223 -17.37 34.61 25.52
C TYR A 223 -18.82 34.63 26.01
N ASP A 224 -19.39 33.48 26.36
CA ASP A 224 -20.76 33.36 26.86
C ASP A 224 -20.94 34.13 28.18
N ALA A 225 -19.97 34.03 29.10
CA ALA A 225 -19.98 34.77 30.37
C ALA A 225 -19.85 36.29 30.15
N TRP A 226 -18.92 36.71 29.28
CA TRP A 226 -18.76 38.11 28.89
C TRP A 226 -20.04 38.67 28.27
N LYS A 227 -20.65 37.94 27.33
CA LYS A 227 -21.87 38.34 26.64
C LYS A 227 -23.03 38.49 27.63
N SER A 228 -23.19 37.54 28.54
CA SER A 228 -24.18 37.62 29.61
C SER A 228 -24.01 38.84 30.52
N LEU A 229 -22.76 39.20 30.85
CA LEU A 229 -22.47 40.41 31.64
C LEU A 229 -22.82 41.69 30.87
N CYS A 230 -22.46 41.79 29.60
CA CYS A 230 -22.84 42.93 28.75
C CYS A 230 -24.36 43.08 28.67
N ASP A 231 -25.06 41.98 28.42
CA ASP A 231 -26.53 41.99 28.32
C ASP A 231 -27.18 42.41 29.66
N TRP A 232 -26.62 41.98 30.79
CA TRP A 232 -27.06 42.42 32.12
C TRP A 232 -26.80 43.90 32.38
N LEU A 233 -25.62 44.42 31.99
CA LEU A 233 -25.29 45.84 32.11
C LEU A 233 -26.25 46.70 31.29
N ASP A 234 -26.53 46.31 30.04
CA ASP A 234 -27.47 47.01 29.17
C ASP A 234 -28.89 47.04 29.75
N GLN A 235 -29.35 45.91 30.28
CA GLN A 235 -30.66 45.82 30.95
C GLN A 235 -30.73 46.70 32.20
N SER A 236 -29.67 46.70 33.00
CA SER A 236 -29.57 47.49 34.22
C SER A 236 -29.56 48.99 33.91
N ALA A 237 -28.80 49.43 32.92
CA ALA A 237 -28.77 50.81 32.45
C ALA A 237 -30.15 51.28 31.95
N ARG A 238 -30.83 50.46 31.14
CA ARG A 238 -32.20 50.75 30.67
C ARG A 238 -33.19 50.86 31.83
N SER A 239 -33.05 50.00 32.84
CA SER A 239 -33.91 50.01 34.02
C SER A 239 -33.70 51.27 34.86
N MET A 240 -32.45 51.66 35.12
CA MET A 240 -32.13 52.91 35.81
C MET A 240 -32.64 54.13 35.05
N SER A 241 -32.50 54.17 33.71
CA SER A 241 -33.05 55.26 32.91
C SER A 241 -34.57 55.41 33.06
N LYS A 242 -35.32 54.30 33.19
CA LYS A 242 -36.77 54.32 33.44
C LYS A 242 -37.12 54.81 34.85
N PHE A 243 -36.29 54.47 35.85
CA PHE A 243 -36.46 54.99 37.21
C PHE A 243 -36.15 56.49 37.31
N MET A 244 -35.18 56.97 36.52
CA MET A 244 -34.72 58.37 36.55
C MET A 244 -35.52 59.30 35.62
N SER A 245 -36.30 58.76 34.67
CA SER A 245 -37.27 59.57 33.92
C SER A 245 -38.42 60.00 34.84
N PRO A 246 -38.65 61.30 35.07
CA PRO A 246 -39.69 61.77 35.99
C PRO A 246 -41.07 61.30 35.54
N SER A 247 -41.88 60.81 36.49
CA SER A 247 -43.33 60.68 36.30
C SER A 247 -43.91 62.06 35.97
N LEU A 248 -44.18 62.31 34.69
CA LEU A 248 -44.90 63.47 34.20
C LEU A 248 -46.43 63.22 34.15
N ALA A 249 -46.93 62.30 34.97
CA ALA A 249 -48.36 62.00 35.03
C ALA A 249 -48.85 62.00 36.48
N SER A 250 -49.00 63.20 37.08
CA SER A 250 -49.93 63.48 38.19
C SER A 250 -49.83 64.95 38.61
N LYS A 251 -50.16 65.91 37.72
CA LYS A 251 -50.60 67.28 38.10
C LYS A 251 -51.44 67.87 36.97
N GLN A 252 -52.65 67.35 36.75
CA GLN A 252 -53.66 68.05 35.97
C GLN A 252 -55.09 67.84 36.50
N ASP A 253 -55.23 67.53 37.79
CA ASP A 253 -56.47 67.70 38.54
C ASP A 253 -56.14 68.58 39.75
N LEU A 254 -56.49 69.86 39.68
CA LEU A 254 -56.68 70.82 40.78
C LEU A 254 -56.66 72.24 40.18
N ASP A 255 -57.70 72.58 39.42
CA ASP A 255 -58.26 73.94 39.33
C ASP A 255 -59.62 73.90 38.59
N GLU A 256 -60.53 73.06 39.07
CA GLU A 256 -61.97 73.31 39.01
C GLU A 256 -62.41 73.55 40.46
N HIS A 257 -62.39 74.81 40.90
CA HIS A 257 -63.30 75.43 41.86
C HIS A 257 -62.72 76.75 42.38
N LYS A 258 -63.05 77.85 41.69
CA LYS A 258 -63.52 79.11 42.31
C LYS A 258 -64.14 80.02 41.25
#